data_AF-A0A937F5G1-F1
#
_entry.id   AF-A0A937F5G1-F1
#
_cell.length_a   1.000
_cell.length_b   1.000
_cell.length_c   1.000
_cell.angle_alpha   90.00
_cell.angle_beta   90.00
_cell.angle_gamma   90.00
#
_symmetry.space_group_name_H-M   'P 1'
#
loop_
_entity.id
_entity.type
_entity.pdbx_description
1 polymer ?
#
loop_
_entity_poly.entity_id
_entity_poly.type
_entity_poly.pdbx_seq_one_letter_code
_entity_poly.pdbx_strand_id
1 'polypeptide(L)'
;MAITAKDVNKLRQMTGAGMMDCKKALTEADGDFDQAIDLLRKKGQKVSASRADREVTEGSVFVKTNAEGTKGILIALNCETDFVGKNEEFLNLGNAILDVAFDKAPANVEALKAEKIGDVTVEEKITELVGKIGEKIEISEYIIVDGEAVVPYIHAGSKLGVLVSLKGVNGADVQEAGKDVGMQIAAMNPVAVDKEGVDASTVEKELEIGKEQARAEGKPEAIIEKIAAGKLERFYKDNTLLNQQFVKDSSVTVAKYLDTVSKGLTVSEFKRVSIG
;
A
#
# COMPACT_ATOMS: atom_id res chain seq x y z
N MET A 1 32.82 34.27 -7.81
CA MET A 1 33.87 33.44 -8.45
C MET A 1 33.29 32.87 -9.75
N ALA A 2 34.07 32.56 -10.80
CA ALA A 2 33.49 32.00 -12.02
C ALA A 2 33.05 30.54 -11.77
N ILE A 3 31.74 30.27 -11.79
CA ILE A 3 31.16 28.93 -11.62
C ILE A 3 31.62 28.02 -12.75
N THR A 4 32.44 27.00 -12.48
CA THR A 4 32.95 26.11 -13.52
C THR A 4 31.99 24.96 -13.81
N ALA A 5 32.09 24.36 -15.00
CA ALA A 5 31.34 23.13 -15.32
C ALA A 5 31.66 21.97 -14.35
N LYS A 6 32.88 21.95 -13.80
CA LYS A 6 33.30 20.97 -12.80
C LYS A 6 32.56 21.17 -11.48
N ASP A 7 32.38 22.42 -11.05
CA ASP A 7 31.65 22.75 -9.82
C ASP A 7 30.18 22.36 -9.94
N VAL A 8 29.55 22.67 -11.08
CA VAL A 8 28.17 22.27 -11.38
C VAL A 8 28.02 20.75 -11.37
N ASN A 9 28.94 20.02 -12.01
CA ASN A 9 28.88 18.56 -12.02
C ASN A 9 29.13 17.96 -10.62
N LYS A 10 30.00 18.56 -9.81
CA LYS A 10 30.22 18.15 -8.42
C LYS A 10 28.94 18.32 -7.59
N LEU A 11 28.27 19.47 -7.66
CA LEU A 11 27.02 19.68 -6.95
C LEU A 11 25.93 18.72 -7.43
N ARG A 12 25.86 18.45 -8.74
CA ARG A 12 24.96 17.44 -9.31
C ARG A 12 25.23 16.04 -8.77
N GLN A 13 26.49 15.64 -8.64
CA GLN A 13 26.83 14.33 -8.06
C GLN A 13 26.48 14.24 -6.57
N MET A 14 26.63 15.33 -5.83
CA MET A 14 26.29 15.39 -4.40
C MET A 14 24.78 15.36 -4.16
N THR A 15 24.01 16.03 -5.02
CA THR A 15 22.57 16.27 -4.78
C THR A 15 21.65 15.43 -5.66
N GLY A 16 22.12 14.97 -6.81
CA GLY A 16 21.30 14.34 -7.85
C GLY A 16 20.39 15.31 -8.61
N ALA A 17 20.44 16.62 -8.33
CA ALA A 17 19.58 17.61 -8.99
C ALA A 17 19.93 17.83 -10.48
N GLY A 18 19.00 18.40 -11.24
CA GLY A 18 19.21 18.71 -12.65
C GLY A 18 20.41 19.64 -12.89
N MET A 19 21.13 19.43 -14.01
CA MET A 19 22.37 20.17 -14.32
C MET A 19 22.17 21.70 -14.31
N MET A 20 21.07 22.18 -14.89
CA MET A 20 20.76 23.61 -14.93
C MET A 20 20.35 24.15 -13.57
N ASP A 21 19.76 23.32 -12.71
CA ASP A 21 19.38 23.71 -11.36
C ASP A 21 20.60 23.84 -10.48
N CYS A 22 21.54 22.90 -10.58
CA CYS A 22 22.84 23.00 -9.91
C CYS A 22 23.59 24.26 -10.34
N LYS A 23 23.58 24.58 -11.65
CA LYS A 23 24.21 25.79 -12.17
C LYS A 23 23.55 27.05 -11.60
N LYS A 24 22.22 27.14 -11.62
CA LYS A 24 21.48 28.29 -11.07
C LYS A 24 21.72 28.45 -9.57
N ALA A 25 21.63 27.37 -8.80
CA ALA A 25 21.86 27.37 -7.36
C ALA A 25 23.28 27.82 -7.01
N LEU A 26 24.30 27.31 -7.70
CA LEU A 26 25.69 27.76 -7.47
C LEU A 26 25.89 29.23 -7.87
N THR A 27 25.27 29.68 -8.97
CA THR A 27 25.34 31.11 -9.36
C THR A 27 24.68 32.01 -8.32
N GLU A 28 23.49 31.64 -7.80
CA GLU A 28 22.78 32.40 -6.77
C GLU A 28 23.48 32.36 -5.40
N ALA A 29 24.24 31.30 -5.13
CA ALA A 29 25.05 31.12 -3.93
C ALA A 29 26.49 31.67 -4.09
N ASP A 30 26.79 32.39 -5.19
CA ASP A 30 28.13 32.91 -5.50
C ASP A 30 29.27 31.86 -5.47
N GLY A 31 28.93 30.58 -5.68
CA GLY A 31 29.83 29.43 -5.64
C GLY A 31 29.88 28.67 -4.31
N ASP A 32 29.12 29.10 -3.30
CA ASP A 32 28.99 28.39 -2.03
C ASP A 32 28.13 27.12 -2.20
N PHE A 33 28.72 25.96 -1.88
CA PHE A 33 28.06 24.67 -2.06
C PHE A 33 26.96 24.41 -1.04
N ASP A 34 27.15 24.81 0.22
CA ASP A 34 26.18 24.55 1.27
C ASP A 34 24.93 25.43 1.06
N GLN A 35 25.14 26.70 0.72
CA GLN A 35 24.05 27.59 0.34
C GLN A 35 23.36 27.13 -0.96
N ALA A 36 24.10 26.59 -1.94
CA ALA A 36 23.49 26.04 -3.15
C ALA A 36 22.64 24.79 -2.87
N ILE A 37 23.05 23.93 -1.94
CA ILE A 37 22.25 22.78 -1.48
C ILE A 37 20.94 23.26 -0.85
N ASP A 38 21.01 24.28 0.01
CA ASP A 38 19.81 24.86 0.63
C ASP A 38 18.85 25.50 -0.39
N LEU A 39 19.39 26.14 -1.44
CA LEU A 39 18.58 26.67 -2.55
C LEU A 39 17.89 25.55 -3.32
N LEU A 40 18.59 24.44 -3.60
CA LEU A 40 18.00 23.27 -4.25
C LEU A 40 16.90 22.64 -3.39
N ARG A 41 17.09 22.56 -2.06
CA ARG A 41 16.05 22.08 -1.13
C ARG A 41 14.81 22.97 -1.15
N LYS A 42 14.98 24.29 -1.05
CA LYS A 42 13.88 25.27 -1.17
C LYS A 42 13.18 25.18 -2.52
N LYS A 43 13.92 24.91 -3.60
CA LYS A 43 13.32 24.66 -4.92
C LYS A 43 12.48 23.38 -4.90
N GLY A 44 12.97 22.29 -4.32
CA GLY A 44 12.21 21.04 -4.18
C GLY A 44 10.88 21.24 -3.45
N GLN A 45 10.89 22.00 -2.35
CA GLN A 45 9.68 22.39 -1.63
C GLN A 45 8.69 23.15 -2.52
N LYS A 46 9.16 24.11 -3.34
CA LYS A 46 8.31 24.83 -4.29
C LYS A 46 7.72 23.91 -5.36
N VAL A 47 8.51 22.97 -5.89
CA VAL A 47 8.04 21.99 -6.88
C VAL A 47 6.96 21.09 -6.26
N SER A 48 7.21 20.56 -5.06
CA SER A 48 6.24 19.75 -4.32
C SER A 48 4.94 20.52 -4.08
N ALA A 49 5.01 21.75 -3.55
CA ALA A 49 3.85 22.59 -3.34
C ALA A 49 3.08 22.89 -4.63
N SER A 50 3.77 23.17 -5.74
CA SER A 50 3.14 23.42 -7.05
C SER A 50 2.43 22.20 -7.66
N ARG A 51 2.69 21.01 -7.09
CA ARG A 51 2.16 19.73 -7.56
C ARG A 51 1.24 19.06 -6.55
N ALA A 52 0.91 19.70 -5.43
CA ALA A 52 0.08 19.09 -4.38
C ALA A 52 -1.27 18.55 -4.92
N ASP A 53 -1.87 19.26 -5.88
CA ASP A 53 -3.14 18.88 -6.52
C ASP A 53 -3.00 17.84 -7.63
N ARG A 54 -1.80 17.34 -7.92
CA ARG A 54 -1.59 16.27 -8.91
C ARG A 54 -2.06 14.94 -8.34
N GLU A 55 -2.73 14.16 -9.18
CA GLU A 55 -3.09 12.78 -8.89
C GLU A 55 -1.87 11.86 -9.01
N VAL A 56 -1.81 10.85 -8.15
CA VAL A 56 -0.72 9.87 -8.09
C VAL A 56 -1.27 8.44 -8.14
N THR A 57 -1.51 7.98 -9.36
CA THR A 57 -2.11 6.66 -9.64
C THR A 57 -1.07 5.56 -9.85
N GLU A 58 0.21 5.90 -9.74
CA GLU A 58 1.34 5.01 -9.94
C GLU A 58 2.15 4.89 -8.64
N GLY A 59 3.08 3.93 -8.55
CA GLY A 59 3.90 3.74 -7.35
C GLY A 59 4.23 2.28 -7.04
N SER A 60 4.65 2.05 -5.80
CA SER A 60 4.95 0.71 -5.28
C SER A 60 4.53 0.55 -3.82
N VAL A 61 4.10 -0.65 -3.49
CA VAL A 61 3.82 -1.15 -2.14
C VAL A 61 5.08 -1.83 -1.61
N PHE A 62 5.41 -1.53 -0.35
CA PHE A 62 6.55 -2.11 0.36
C PHE A 62 6.05 -2.77 1.64
N VAL A 63 6.56 -3.97 1.94
CA VAL A 63 6.10 -4.77 3.08
C VAL A 63 7.29 -5.38 3.83
N LYS A 64 7.22 -5.37 5.16
CA LYS A 64 8.21 -6.00 6.05
C LYS A 64 7.51 -6.70 7.21
N THR A 65 7.99 -7.89 7.56
CA THR A 65 7.58 -8.61 8.77
C THR A 65 8.77 -8.80 9.71
N ASN A 66 8.49 -8.97 11.01
CA ASN A 66 9.52 -9.34 11.98
C ASN A 66 9.95 -10.80 11.82
N ALA A 67 11.07 -11.16 12.44
CA ALA A 67 11.64 -12.50 12.37
C ALA A 67 10.71 -13.57 12.94
N GLU A 68 9.93 -13.22 13.97
CA GLU A 68 8.93 -14.10 14.57
C GLU A 68 7.66 -14.24 13.72
N GLY A 69 7.48 -13.39 12.70
CA GLY A 69 6.29 -13.37 11.85
C GLY A 69 5.01 -13.03 12.61
N THR A 70 5.07 -12.22 13.66
CA THR A 70 3.92 -11.80 14.48
C THR A 70 3.50 -10.35 14.23
N LYS A 71 4.32 -9.59 13.49
CA LYS A 71 4.07 -8.20 13.13
C LYS A 71 4.45 -7.96 11.67
N GLY A 72 3.57 -7.28 10.93
CA GLY A 72 3.79 -6.83 9.57
C GLY A 72 3.50 -5.35 9.40
N ILE A 73 4.31 -4.67 8.60
CA ILE A 73 4.09 -3.30 8.17
C ILE A 73 4.03 -3.24 6.66
N LEU A 74 3.05 -2.50 6.14
CA LEU A 74 2.88 -2.19 4.74
C LEU A 74 2.83 -0.67 4.56
N ILE A 75 3.56 -0.17 3.57
CA ILE A 75 3.40 1.21 3.08
C ILE A 75 3.11 1.20 1.58
N ALA A 76 2.34 2.16 1.11
CA ALA A 76 2.23 2.49 -0.31
C ALA A 76 2.85 3.86 -0.56
N LEU A 77 3.90 3.88 -1.39
CA LEU A 77 4.49 5.11 -1.91
C LEU A 77 3.97 5.31 -3.32
N ASN A 78 3.31 6.43 -3.56
CA ASN A 78 2.69 6.77 -4.83
C ASN A 78 3.48 7.85 -5.57
N CYS A 79 3.39 7.83 -6.89
CA CYS A 79 3.95 8.82 -7.81
C CYS A 79 3.02 9.07 -9.01
N GLU A 80 3.35 10.04 -9.86
CA GLU A 80 2.52 10.40 -11.02
C GLU A 80 2.66 9.34 -12.14
N THR A 81 3.86 8.83 -12.41
CA THR A 81 4.12 7.91 -13.52
C THR A 81 4.73 6.57 -13.12
N ASP A 82 4.54 5.55 -13.96
CA ASP A 82 5.08 4.21 -13.74
C ASP A 82 6.61 4.15 -13.87
N PHE A 83 7.19 5.07 -14.64
CA PHE A 83 8.64 5.24 -14.77
C PHE A 83 9.28 5.59 -13.42
N VAL A 84 8.65 6.49 -12.65
CA VAL A 84 9.11 6.84 -11.30
C VAL A 84 8.89 5.69 -10.33
N GLY A 85 7.73 5.01 -10.41
CA GLY A 85 7.42 3.88 -9.52
C GLY A 85 8.39 2.70 -9.63
N LYS A 86 9.15 2.61 -10.73
CA LYS A 86 10.19 1.61 -11.00
C LYS A 86 11.62 2.15 -10.86
N ASN A 87 11.78 3.44 -10.55
CA ASN A 87 13.09 4.08 -10.44
C ASN A 87 13.82 3.62 -9.18
N GLU A 88 15.14 3.41 -9.27
CA GLU A 88 15.94 2.91 -8.14
C GLU A 88 15.97 3.86 -6.93
N GLU A 89 16.06 5.19 -7.12
CA GLU A 89 16.01 6.15 -6.01
C GLU A 89 14.64 6.15 -5.32
N PHE A 90 13.56 5.94 -6.08
CA PHE A 90 12.20 5.81 -5.53
C PHE A 90 12.06 4.53 -4.70
N LEU A 91 12.51 3.38 -5.24
CA LEU A 91 12.47 2.10 -4.54
C LEU A 91 13.34 2.12 -3.27
N ASN A 92 14.52 2.74 -3.33
CA ASN A 92 15.40 2.88 -2.18
C ASN A 92 14.78 3.77 -1.10
N LEU A 93 14.11 4.88 -1.49
CA LEU A 93 13.37 5.71 -0.55
C LEU A 93 12.22 4.94 0.11
N GLY A 94 11.43 4.19 -0.65
CA GLY A 94 10.35 3.37 -0.11
C GLY A 94 10.84 2.34 0.92
N ASN A 95 11.94 1.64 0.62
CA ASN A 95 12.56 0.71 1.59
C ASN A 95 13.07 1.44 2.84
N ALA A 96 13.71 2.60 2.71
CA ALA A 96 14.18 3.37 3.86
C ALA A 96 13.02 3.88 4.75
N ILE A 97 11.91 4.30 4.14
CA ILE A 97 10.69 4.69 4.88
C ILE A 97 10.10 3.48 5.60
N LEU A 98 10.05 2.32 4.94
CA LEU A 98 9.55 1.07 5.53
C LEU A 98 10.41 0.63 6.72
N ASP A 99 11.73 0.76 6.64
CA ASP A 99 12.64 0.47 7.75
C ASP A 99 12.36 1.37 8.95
N VAL A 100 12.22 2.68 8.73
CA VAL A 100 11.85 3.63 9.80
C VAL A 100 10.48 3.29 10.39
N ALA A 101 9.48 3.01 9.54
CA ALA A 101 8.15 2.62 9.98
C ALA A 101 8.19 1.35 10.86
N PHE A 102 9.03 0.38 10.48
CA PHE A 102 9.22 -0.87 11.21
C PHE A 102 9.86 -0.65 12.58
N ASP A 103 10.93 0.15 12.63
CA ASP A 103 11.70 0.37 13.86
C ASP A 103 10.98 1.28 14.85
N LYS A 104 10.21 2.26 14.35
CA LYS A 104 9.57 3.29 15.18
C LYS A 104 8.10 3.04 15.43
N ALA A 105 7.41 2.35 14.53
CA ALA A 105 5.97 2.12 14.57
C ALA A 105 5.16 3.39 14.91
N PRO A 106 5.35 4.52 14.19
CA PRO A 106 4.58 5.73 14.40
C PRO A 106 3.08 5.46 14.25
N ALA A 107 2.24 6.32 14.84
CA ALA A 107 0.80 6.06 14.93
C ALA A 107 0.04 6.23 13.61
N ASN A 108 0.55 7.05 12.70
CA ASN A 108 -0.09 7.38 11.42
C ASN A 108 0.93 7.93 10.41
N VAL A 109 0.46 8.23 9.20
CA VAL A 109 1.28 8.74 8.10
C VAL A 109 1.94 10.07 8.47
N GLU A 110 1.25 10.97 9.16
CA GLU A 110 1.78 12.25 9.60
C GLU A 110 2.96 12.08 10.57
N ALA A 111 2.81 11.19 11.55
CA ALA A 111 3.88 10.83 12.47
C ALA A 111 5.05 10.15 11.75
N LEU A 112 4.78 9.26 10.78
CA LEU A 112 5.81 8.64 9.96
C LEU A 112 6.59 9.66 9.13
N LYS A 113 5.91 10.65 8.55
CA LYS A 113 6.53 11.75 7.81
C LYS A 113 7.48 12.58 8.67
N ALA A 114 7.20 12.70 9.96
CA ALA A 114 8.03 13.42 10.93
C ALA A 114 9.22 12.61 11.47
N GLU A 115 9.23 11.29 11.30
CA GLU A 115 10.38 10.45 11.68
C GLU A 115 11.61 10.73 10.81
N LYS A 116 12.79 10.35 11.30
CA LYS A 116 14.07 10.66 10.65
C LYS A 116 14.63 9.50 9.82
N ILE A 117 15.15 9.83 8.63
CA ILE A 117 16.07 9.02 7.83
C ILE A 117 17.43 9.73 7.84
N GLY A 118 18.33 9.29 8.72
CA GLY A 118 19.59 9.99 9.00
C GLY A 118 19.33 11.30 9.74
N ASP A 119 19.80 12.41 9.18
CA ASP A 119 19.71 13.73 9.81
C ASP A 119 18.41 14.50 9.47
N VAL A 120 17.68 14.05 8.46
CA VAL A 120 16.47 14.71 7.94
C VAL A 120 15.24 13.83 8.13
N THR A 121 14.07 14.43 8.04
CA THR A 121 12.78 13.73 8.15
C THR A 121 12.43 12.95 6.88
N VAL A 122 11.50 12.00 7.00
CA VAL A 122 10.89 11.29 5.87
C VAL A 122 10.27 12.28 4.88
N GLU A 123 9.55 13.29 5.36
CA GLU A 123 8.95 14.33 4.51
C GLU A 123 10.00 15.13 3.71
N GLU A 124 11.11 15.47 4.36
CA GLU A 124 12.22 16.14 3.69
C GLU A 124 12.86 15.25 2.64
N LYS A 125 13.01 13.94 2.88
CA LYS A 125 13.50 12.99 1.88
C LYS A 125 12.57 12.86 0.67
N ILE A 126 11.27 12.79 0.91
CA ILE A 126 10.27 12.80 -0.17
C ILE A 126 10.41 14.10 -0.98
N THR A 127 10.49 15.25 -0.31
CA THR A 127 10.62 16.56 -0.95
C THR A 127 11.92 16.71 -1.75
N GLU A 128 13.04 16.19 -1.22
CA GLU A 128 14.31 16.11 -1.94
C GLU A 128 14.15 15.32 -3.24
N LEU A 129 13.51 14.15 -3.19
CA LEU A 129 13.29 13.32 -4.38
C LEU A 129 12.33 13.97 -5.39
N VAL A 130 11.25 14.60 -4.92
CA VAL A 130 10.33 15.40 -5.76
C VAL A 130 11.09 16.54 -6.46
N GLY A 131 12.03 17.19 -5.78
CA GLY A 131 12.86 18.24 -6.37
C GLY A 131 13.78 17.74 -7.49
N LYS A 132 14.24 16.49 -7.41
CA LYS A 132 15.10 15.86 -8.44
C LYS A 132 14.28 15.32 -9.61
N ILE A 133 13.24 14.55 -9.32
CA ILE A 133 12.42 13.84 -10.31
C ILE A 133 11.44 14.81 -10.98
N GLY A 134 10.89 15.74 -10.22
CA GLY A 134 9.89 16.69 -10.70
C GLY A 134 8.49 16.09 -10.83
N GLU A 135 8.17 15.03 -10.10
CA GLU A 135 6.84 14.44 -9.95
C GLU A 135 6.42 14.44 -8.47
N LYS A 136 5.11 14.53 -8.21
CA LYS A 136 4.56 14.35 -6.87
C LYS A 136 4.87 12.92 -6.39
N ILE A 137 5.30 12.82 -5.13
CA ILE A 137 5.51 11.57 -4.41
C ILE A 137 4.85 11.71 -3.05
N GLU A 138 4.08 10.72 -2.62
CA GLU A 138 3.47 10.71 -1.29
C GLU A 138 3.27 9.30 -0.74
N ILE A 139 3.20 9.20 0.58
CA ILE A 139 2.77 7.98 1.27
C ILE A 139 1.25 8.02 1.33
N SER A 140 0.58 7.12 0.62
CA SER A 140 -0.89 7.05 0.59
C SER A 140 -1.44 6.11 1.67
N GLU A 141 -0.70 5.04 1.98
CA GLU A 141 -1.09 4.04 2.97
C GLU A 141 0.08 3.73 3.89
N TYR A 142 -0.23 3.54 5.17
CA TYR A 142 0.67 3.03 6.18
C TYR A 142 -0.13 2.19 7.17
N ILE A 143 0.20 0.91 7.22
CA ILE A 143 -0.58 -0.11 7.90
C ILE A 143 0.35 -0.95 8.76
N ILE A 144 -0.07 -1.17 10.00
CA ILE A 144 0.54 -2.11 10.94
C ILE A 144 -0.48 -3.21 11.23
N VAL A 145 -0.04 -4.47 11.17
CA VAL A 145 -0.84 -5.63 11.55
C VAL A 145 -0.03 -6.46 12.53
N ASP A 146 -0.66 -6.82 13.65
CA ASP A 146 -0.13 -7.74 14.64
C ASP A 146 -1.00 -9.00 14.69
N GLY A 147 -0.41 -10.16 14.97
CA GLY A 147 -1.11 -11.42 14.94
C GLY A 147 -0.31 -12.60 15.49
N GLU A 148 -0.97 -13.77 15.56
CA GLU A 148 -0.30 -15.03 15.90
C GLU A 148 0.67 -15.45 14.79
N ALA A 149 0.27 -15.27 13.53
CA ALA A 149 1.18 -15.29 12.37
C ALA A 149 0.73 -14.28 11.31
N VAL A 150 1.62 -13.37 10.91
CA VAL A 150 1.41 -12.35 9.88
C VAL A 150 2.22 -12.72 8.65
N VAL A 151 1.53 -12.98 7.54
CA VAL A 151 2.14 -13.40 6.28
C VAL A 151 1.89 -12.33 5.20
N PRO A 152 2.94 -11.79 4.58
CA PRO A 152 2.81 -10.80 3.53
C PRO A 152 2.69 -11.45 2.15
N TYR A 153 1.98 -10.79 1.24
CA TYR A 153 1.96 -11.12 -0.18
C TYR A 153 2.04 -9.84 -1.00
N ILE A 154 2.98 -9.76 -1.93
CA ILE A 154 3.07 -8.69 -2.92
C ILE A 154 2.78 -9.30 -4.29
N HIS A 155 1.78 -8.75 -4.99
CA HIS A 155 1.47 -9.18 -6.35
C HIS A 155 2.53 -8.70 -7.34
N ALA A 156 2.61 -9.37 -8.50
CA ALA A 156 3.55 -9.01 -9.55
C ALA A 156 3.42 -7.54 -9.94
N GLY A 157 4.56 -6.83 -10.02
CA GLY A 157 4.62 -5.40 -10.34
C GLY A 157 4.50 -4.47 -9.13
N SER A 158 4.46 -5.00 -7.90
CA SER A 158 4.53 -4.24 -6.64
C SER A 158 3.43 -3.19 -6.42
N LYS A 159 2.38 -3.15 -7.24
CA LYS A 159 1.26 -2.22 -7.06
C LYS A 159 0.21 -2.70 -6.07
N LEU A 160 0.22 -3.96 -5.69
CA LEU A 160 -0.75 -4.54 -4.77
C LEU A 160 -0.02 -5.35 -3.71
N GLY A 161 -0.27 -5.00 -2.44
CA GLY A 161 0.23 -5.74 -1.28
C GLY A 161 -0.91 -6.18 -0.37
N VAL A 162 -0.69 -7.31 0.30
CA VAL A 162 -1.59 -7.89 1.27
C VAL A 162 -0.80 -8.26 2.53
N LEU A 163 -1.35 -7.95 3.70
CA LEU A 163 -0.97 -8.53 4.98
C LEU A 163 -2.11 -9.44 5.45
N VAL A 164 -1.79 -10.70 5.75
CA VAL A 164 -2.73 -11.69 6.29
C VAL A 164 -2.32 -12.01 7.71
N SER A 165 -3.17 -11.70 8.69
CA SER A 165 -3.01 -12.18 10.05
C SER A 165 -3.81 -13.45 10.25
N LEU A 166 -3.13 -14.51 10.68
CA LEU A 166 -3.66 -15.82 10.97
C LEU A 166 -3.74 -16.05 12.48
N LYS A 167 -4.69 -16.88 12.89
CA LYS A 167 -4.85 -17.40 14.25
C LYS A 167 -5.16 -18.89 14.23
N GLY A 168 -4.87 -19.59 15.32
CA GLY A 168 -4.98 -21.05 15.38
C GLY A 168 -3.83 -21.74 14.65
N VAL A 169 -2.62 -21.16 14.73
CA VAL A 169 -1.41 -21.69 14.08
C VAL A 169 -1.04 -23.03 14.72
N ASN A 170 -1.17 -23.14 16.04
CA ASN A 170 -0.93 -24.38 16.81
C ASN A 170 0.48 -24.97 16.56
N GLY A 171 1.47 -24.12 16.31
CA GLY A 171 2.86 -24.52 16.03
C GLY A 171 3.10 -25.07 14.62
N ALA A 172 2.12 -25.03 13.72
CA ALA A 172 2.30 -25.39 12.32
C ALA A 172 3.06 -24.32 11.53
N ASP A 173 3.78 -24.72 10.47
CA ASP A 173 4.28 -23.76 9.47
C ASP A 173 3.13 -23.33 8.56
N VAL A 174 2.74 -22.06 8.66
CA VAL A 174 1.62 -21.47 7.92
C VAL A 174 2.06 -20.50 6.84
N GLN A 175 3.36 -20.43 6.50
CA GLN A 175 3.88 -19.47 5.54
C GLN A 175 3.31 -19.68 4.13
N GLU A 176 3.22 -20.93 3.67
CA GLU A 176 2.62 -21.24 2.35
C GLU A 176 1.12 -20.93 2.36
N ALA A 177 0.39 -21.36 3.40
CA ALA A 177 -1.04 -21.11 3.53
C ALA A 177 -1.36 -19.61 3.57
N GLY A 178 -0.59 -18.82 4.32
CA GLY A 178 -0.75 -17.37 4.38
C GLY A 178 -0.46 -16.68 3.04
N LYS A 179 0.54 -17.13 2.28
CA LYS A 179 0.82 -16.62 0.93
C LYS A 179 -0.32 -16.95 -0.04
N ASP A 180 -0.86 -18.15 0.04
CA ASP A 180 -1.97 -18.60 -0.79
C ASP A 180 -3.24 -17.82 -0.51
N VAL A 181 -3.53 -17.56 0.77
CA VAL A 181 -4.60 -16.65 1.17
C VAL A 181 -4.31 -15.21 0.74
N GLY A 182 -3.07 -14.74 0.81
CA GLY A 182 -2.67 -13.43 0.30
C GLY A 182 -2.96 -13.28 -1.19
N MET A 183 -2.67 -14.31 -1.98
CA MET A 183 -3.00 -14.37 -3.41
C MET A 183 -4.51 -14.41 -3.66
N GLN A 184 -5.27 -15.17 -2.86
CA GLN A 184 -6.73 -15.17 -2.89
C GLN A 184 -7.29 -13.76 -2.67
N ILE A 185 -6.83 -13.06 -1.63
CA ILE A 185 -7.27 -11.70 -1.29
C ILE A 185 -6.92 -10.73 -2.41
N ALA A 186 -5.72 -10.84 -2.99
CA ALA A 186 -5.30 -10.00 -4.09
C ALA A 186 -6.22 -10.15 -5.32
N ALA A 187 -6.57 -11.39 -5.67
CA ALA A 187 -7.38 -11.72 -6.84
C ALA A 187 -8.87 -11.45 -6.65
N MET A 188 -9.42 -11.80 -5.48
CA MET A 188 -10.87 -11.81 -5.26
C MET A 188 -11.40 -10.57 -4.53
N ASN A 189 -10.51 -9.74 -3.97
CA ASN A 189 -10.85 -8.49 -3.27
C ASN A 189 -12.04 -8.65 -2.29
N PRO A 190 -11.99 -9.60 -1.33
CA PRO A 190 -13.07 -9.78 -0.38
C PRO A 190 -13.29 -8.51 0.45
N VAL A 191 -14.55 -8.21 0.77
CA VAL A 191 -14.93 -7.03 1.57
C VAL A 191 -14.75 -7.26 3.08
N ALA A 192 -14.71 -8.52 3.51
CA ALA A 192 -14.54 -8.91 4.90
C ALA A 192 -13.94 -10.32 5.03
N VAL A 193 -13.47 -10.67 6.23
CA VAL A 193 -13.00 -12.03 6.56
C VAL A 193 -14.16 -13.03 6.44
N ASP A 194 -15.29 -12.73 7.07
CA ASP A 194 -16.51 -13.53 7.08
C ASP A 194 -17.74 -12.61 7.06
N LYS A 195 -18.94 -13.20 7.01
CA LYS A 195 -20.23 -12.51 6.90
C LYS A 195 -20.44 -11.46 8.00
N GLU A 196 -20.00 -11.78 9.22
CA GLU A 196 -20.15 -10.91 10.39
C GLU A 196 -19.30 -9.63 10.30
N GLY A 197 -18.29 -9.62 9.44
CA GLY A 197 -17.44 -8.46 9.20
C GLY A 197 -17.94 -7.53 8.09
N VAL A 198 -19.08 -7.83 7.46
CA VAL A 198 -19.63 -6.97 6.40
C VAL A 198 -20.44 -5.83 7.02
N ASP A 199 -20.13 -4.59 6.63
CA ASP A 199 -20.85 -3.41 7.12
C ASP A 199 -22.36 -3.48 6.83
N ALA A 200 -23.17 -3.07 7.81
CA ALA A 200 -24.63 -3.11 7.71
C ALA A 200 -25.16 -2.31 6.50
N SER A 201 -24.53 -1.19 6.15
CA SER A 201 -24.89 -0.39 4.98
C SER A 201 -24.67 -1.13 3.67
N THR A 202 -23.62 -1.96 3.59
CA THR A 202 -23.36 -2.84 2.43
C THR A 202 -24.42 -3.93 2.37
N VAL A 203 -24.76 -4.56 3.49
CA VAL A 203 -25.81 -5.59 3.56
C VAL A 203 -27.17 -5.05 3.11
N GLU A 204 -27.58 -3.89 3.62
CA GLU A 204 -28.83 -3.22 3.23
C GLU A 204 -28.85 -2.89 1.74
N LYS A 205 -27.74 -2.35 1.22
CA LYS A 205 -27.61 -2.02 -0.20
C LYS A 205 -27.73 -3.26 -1.10
N GLU A 206 -27.04 -4.35 -0.76
CA GLU A 206 -27.12 -5.60 -1.53
C GLU A 206 -28.51 -6.24 -1.48
N LEU A 207 -29.21 -6.12 -0.35
CA LEU A 207 -30.62 -6.53 -0.24
C LEU A 207 -31.52 -5.72 -1.16
N GLU A 208 -31.41 -4.38 -1.15
CA GLU A 208 -32.21 -3.53 -2.02
C GLU A 208 -31.91 -3.77 -3.50
N ILE A 209 -30.65 -3.91 -3.89
CA ILE A 209 -30.25 -4.32 -5.25
C ILE A 209 -30.92 -5.65 -5.62
N GLY A 210 -30.90 -6.63 -4.72
CA GLY A 210 -31.53 -7.92 -4.91
C GLY A 210 -33.04 -7.81 -5.13
N LYS A 211 -33.73 -6.95 -4.37
CA LYS A 211 -35.16 -6.68 -4.49
C LYS A 211 -35.49 -5.98 -5.81
N GLU A 212 -34.76 -4.94 -6.17
CA GLU A 212 -34.94 -4.19 -7.41
C GLU A 212 -34.78 -5.09 -8.64
N GLN A 213 -33.74 -5.92 -8.67
CA GLN A 213 -33.55 -6.90 -9.74
C GLN A 213 -34.71 -7.89 -9.82
N ALA A 214 -35.20 -8.40 -8.69
CA ALA A 214 -36.34 -9.32 -8.68
C ALA A 214 -37.64 -8.66 -9.19
N ARG A 215 -37.87 -7.38 -8.85
CA ARG A 215 -38.99 -6.59 -9.40
C ARG A 215 -38.86 -6.41 -10.91
N ALA A 216 -37.66 -6.05 -11.39
CA ALA A 216 -37.39 -5.88 -12.81
C ALA A 216 -37.56 -7.18 -13.62
N GLU A 217 -37.28 -8.33 -13.02
CA GLU A 217 -37.54 -9.66 -13.58
C GLU A 217 -39.03 -10.09 -13.52
N GLY A 218 -39.92 -9.23 -13.01
CA GLY A 218 -41.36 -9.48 -12.93
C GLY A 218 -41.78 -10.50 -11.87
N LYS A 219 -40.98 -10.69 -10.81
CA LYS A 219 -41.29 -11.62 -9.72
C LYS A 219 -42.41 -11.05 -8.83
N PRO A 220 -43.33 -11.88 -8.29
CA PRO A 220 -44.37 -11.41 -7.37
C PRO A 220 -43.81 -10.84 -6.06
N GLU A 221 -44.35 -9.72 -5.57
CA GLU A 221 -43.86 -9.01 -4.36
C GLU A 221 -43.69 -9.93 -3.14
N ALA A 222 -44.61 -10.89 -2.96
CA ALA A 222 -44.60 -11.85 -1.86
C ALA A 222 -43.36 -12.78 -1.81
N ILE A 223 -42.60 -12.92 -2.92
CA ILE A 223 -41.38 -13.74 -2.95
C ILE A 223 -40.09 -12.92 -3.07
N ILE A 224 -40.19 -11.59 -3.22
CA ILE A 224 -39.04 -10.72 -3.51
C ILE A 224 -38.05 -10.70 -2.36
N GLU A 225 -38.51 -10.58 -1.13
CA GLU A 225 -37.63 -10.61 0.05
C GLU A 225 -36.82 -11.91 0.13
N LYS A 226 -37.48 -13.04 -0.17
CA LYS A 226 -36.82 -14.36 -0.18
C LYS A 226 -35.77 -14.46 -1.28
N ILE A 227 -36.04 -13.89 -2.46
CA ILE A 227 -35.07 -13.84 -3.56
C ILE A 227 -33.87 -12.95 -3.18
N ALA A 228 -34.13 -11.77 -2.61
CA ALA A 228 -33.09 -10.86 -2.16
C ALA A 228 -32.20 -11.49 -1.09
N ALA A 229 -32.77 -12.19 -0.11
CA ALA A 229 -32.02 -12.95 0.89
C ALA A 229 -31.12 -14.02 0.25
N GLY A 230 -31.62 -14.75 -0.76
CA GLY A 230 -30.82 -15.71 -1.52
C GLY A 230 -29.66 -15.06 -2.30
N LYS A 231 -29.87 -13.86 -2.85
CA LYS A 231 -28.82 -13.08 -3.52
C LYS A 231 -27.77 -12.58 -2.51
N LEU A 232 -28.19 -12.14 -1.33
CA LEU A 232 -27.27 -11.76 -0.24
C LEU A 232 -26.42 -12.96 0.23
N GLU A 233 -27.00 -14.15 0.35
CA GLU A 233 -26.23 -15.37 0.66
C GLU A 233 -25.18 -15.69 -0.40
N ARG A 234 -25.46 -15.43 -1.67
CA ARG A 234 -24.47 -15.53 -2.74
C ARG A 234 -23.42 -14.44 -2.63
N PHE A 235 -23.82 -13.20 -2.37
CA PHE A 235 -22.88 -12.09 -2.12
C PHE A 235 -21.88 -12.47 -1.04
N TYR A 236 -22.33 -13.03 0.08
CA TYR A 236 -21.42 -13.49 1.14
C TYR A 236 -20.45 -14.56 0.66
N LYS A 237 -20.91 -15.55 -0.11
CA LYS A 237 -20.02 -16.59 -0.68
C LYS A 237 -18.96 -16.02 -1.61
N ASP A 238 -19.33 -15.03 -2.40
CA ASP A 238 -18.45 -14.48 -3.44
C ASP A 238 -17.53 -13.37 -2.88
N ASN A 239 -17.94 -12.66 -1.83
CA ASN A 239 -17.28 -11.42 -1.36
C ASN A 239 -16.71 -11.50 0.08
N THR A 240 -16.86 -12.61 0.81
CA THR A 240 -16.20 -12.78 2.11
C THR A 240 -15.15 -13.89 2.04
N LEU A 241 -13.95 -13.60 2.56
CA LEU A 241 -12.75 -14.40 2.32
C LEU A 241 -12.96 -15.89 2.65
N LEU A 242 -13.46 -16.19 3.85
CA LEU A 242 -13.58 -17.57 4.33
C LEU A 242 -14.61 -18.40 3.55
N ASN A 243 -15.62 -17.75 2.97
CA ASN A 243 -16.68 -18.41 2.21
C ASN A 243 -16.36 -18.58 0.72
N GLN A 244 -15.38 -17.84 0.20
CA GLN A 244 -14.95 -17.93 -1.19
C GLN A 244 -14.44 -19.33 -1.52
N GLN A 245 -14.69 -19.75 -2.76
CA GLN A 245 -13.97 -20.87 -3.35
C GLN A 245 -12.49 -20.51 -3.46
N PHE A 246 -11.63 -21.46 -3.12
CA PHE A 246 -10.19 -21.24 -3.12
C PHE A 246 -9.66 -21.24 -4.56
N VAL A 247 -8.93 -20.19 -4.96
CA VAL A 247 -8.50 -19.99 -6.35
C VAL A 247 -7.58 -21.09 -6.87
N LYS A 248 -6.83 -21.76 -6.00
CA LYS A 248 -5.98 -22.89 -6.40
C LYS A 248 -6.72 -24.24 -6.43
N ASP A 249 -7.85 -24.35 -5.72
CA ASP A 249 -8.70 -25.54 -5.71
C ASP A 249 -10.16 -25.13 -5.45
N SER A 250 -10.92 -24.97 -6.53
CA SER A 250 -12.32 -24.51 -6.46
C SER A 250 -13.27 -25.54 -5.85
N SER A 251 -12.80 -26.76 -5.53
CA SER A 251 -13.61 -27.77 -4.85
C SER A 251 -13.79 -27.49 -3.35
N VAL A 252 -12.95 -26.63 -2.76
CA VAL A 252 -12.98 -26.25 -1.35
C VAL A 252 -13.09 -24.74 -1.18
N THR A 253 -13.55 -24.32 0.01
CA THR A 253 -13.51 -22.90 0.41
C THR A 253 -12.18 -22.57 1.07
N VAL A 254 -11.85 -21.29 1.18
CA VAL A 254 -10.66 -20.83 1.92
C VAL A 254 -10.67 -21.34 3.36
N ALA A 255 -11.80 -21.29 4.05
CA ALA A 255 -11.92 -21.82 5.41
C ALA A 255 -11.58 -23.32 5.49
N LYS A 256 -12.08 -24.12 4.53
CA LYS A 256 -11.79 -25.55 4.48
C LYS A 256 -10.32 -25.82 4.18
N TYR A 257 -9.73 -25.07 3.25
CA TYR A 257 -8.31 -25.16 2.94
C TYR A 257 -7.44 -24.86 4.17
N LEU A 258 -7.74 -23.80 4.92
CA LEU A 258 -6.98 -23.48 6.13
C LEU A 258 -7.09 -24.59 7.19
N ASP A 259 -8.28 -25.16 7.38
CA ASP A 259 -8.49 -26.25 8.34
C ASP A 259 -7.73 -27.54 7.97
N THR A 260 -7.41 -27.78 6.69
CA THR A 260 -6.55 -28.92 6.29
C THR A 260 -5.07 -28.70 6.61
N VAL A 261 -4.61 -27.44 6.70
CA VAL A 261 -3.23 -27.08 7.04
C VAL A 261 -2.99 -27.24 8.55
N SER A 262 -3.87 -26.66 9.36
CA SER A 262 -3.87 -26.81 10.82
C SER A 262 -5.30 -26.66 11.31
N LYS A 263 -5.74 -27.59 12.17
CA LYS A 263 -7.14 -27.61 12.64
C LYS A 263 -7.45 -26.32 13.40
N GLY A 264 -8.50 -25.62 12.97
CA GLY A 264 -8.90 -24.33 13.54
C GLY A 264 -8.07 -23.13 13.07
N LEU A 265 -7.16 -23.32 12.11
CA LEU A 265 -6.46 -22.21 11.45
C LEU A 265 -7.47 -21.36 10.68
N THR A 266 -7.41 -20.05 10.90
CA THR A 266 -8.27 -19.09 10.20
C THR A 266 -7.59 -17.73 10.11
N VAL A 267 -8.19 -16.83 9.34
CA VAL A 267 -7.76 -15.43 9.21
C VAL A 267 -8.38 -14.63 10.35
N SER A 268 -7.57 -13.91 11.12
CA SER A 268 -8.07 -12.95 12.11
C SER A 268 -8.42 -11.62 11.45
N GLU A 269 -7.53 -11.12 10.59
CA GLU A 269 -7.75 -9.94 9.78
C GLU A 269 -6.85 -9.98 8.53
N PHE A 270 -7.19 -9.16 7.53
CA PHE A 270 -6.29 -8.88 6.43
C PHE A 270 -6.33 -7.39 6.08
N LYS A 271 -5.26 -6.92 5.44
CA LYS A 271 -5.17 -5.59 4.85
C LYS A 271 -4.72 -5.74 3.41
N ARG A 272 -5.46 -5.16 2.48
CA ARG A 272 -5.17 -5.16 1.05
C ARG A 272 -5.03 -3.72 0.59
N VAL A 273 -3.90 -3.40 -0.02
CA VAL A 273 -3.63 -2.09 -0.60
C VAL A 273 -3.33 -2.28 -2.08
N SER A 274 -3.94 -1.45 -2.91
CA SER A 274 -3.73 -1.40 -4.36
C SER A 274 -3.48 0.04 -4.77
N ILE A 275 -2.41 0.23 -5.55
CA ILE A 275 -2.08 1.50 -6.20
C ILE A 275 -2.66 1.47 -7.61
N GLY A 276 -3.44 2.50 -7.95
CA GLY A 276 -4.16 2.62 -9.22
C GLY A 276 -5.66 2.42 -9.04
#